data_AF-A0A9E6WEE8-F1
#
_entry.id   AF-A0A9E6WEE8-F1
#
_cell.length_a   1.000
_cell.length_b   1.000
_cell.length_c   1.000
_cell.angle_alpha   90.00
_cell.angle_beta   90.00
_cell.angle_gamma   90.00
#
_symmetry.space_group_name_H-M   'P 1'
#
loop_
_entity.id
_entity.type
_entity.pdbx_description
1 polymer ?
#
loop_
_entity_poly.entity_id
_entity_poly.type
_entity_poly.pdbx_seq_one_letter_code
_entity_poly.pdbx_strand_id
1 'polypeptide(L)'
;MARRQPRIDLSPKVSDEVRKTTCYMCACRCGINVHLKDGKVAYIEGNRDHPVNKGVLCAKGSAGIMQVNAPSRLRAPLKRVGPRGSGEFREITWDEALDLAVSWLKPIRDTAPEKLAFFTGRDQSQSFTSFWAQNFGTPNYAAHGGFCSVNMAAAGIYTMGGAFWEFGQPDWDHTQLFILFGVAEDHDSNPIKMGIGRIKARGARVIGVNPIRTGYNAVADDWLGITPGTDGLLILSLIHVLMQAGRIDVDYLARYTNAPCLVIENPGAADHGLLLRDAAGKQLVIDRDTGDLVPFDRAGVRPDLTATHQLNGRTCRTVMAHMADKYLDPACAPEAVADRCGIPAGKIRALASEIARVAFDEAITLDQPWTDFRGERHESMTGRPVSFHAMRGISAHANGFQTARALHVLQILLGTVEVPGGFRFKPPYPKPPEAHPKPHCKTQAQCALNGPHLGFVHGPEDLALKDDGTPARIDKAFTWENPMSAHGLMHMVISNA
;
A
#
# COMPACT_ATOMS: atom_id res chain seq x y z
N MET A 1 -28.47 -40.11 43.51
CA MET A 1 -28.83 -39.91 42.09
C MET A 1 -27.85 -38.93 41.47
N ALA A 2 -27.00 -39.39 40.54
CA ALA A 2 -26.17 -38.47 39.76
C ALA A 2 -27.09 -37.61 38.88
N ARG A 3 -26.97 -36.28 38.95
CA ARG A 3 -27.75 -35.37 38.11
C ARG A 3 -27.39 -35.63 36.64
N ARG A 4 -28.30 -36.22 35.87
CA ARG A 4 -28.16 -36.32 34.41
C ARG A 4 -28.12 -34.90 33.86
N GLN A 5 -26.99 -34.48 33.31
CA GLN A 5 -26.95 -33.24 32.53
C GLN A 5 -27.88 -33.38 31.32
N PRO A 6 -28.69 -32.36 31.00
CA PRO A 6 -29.54 -32.40 29.82
C PRO A 6 -28.67 -32.49 28.57
N ARG A 7 -29.07 -33.35 27.62
CA ARG A 7 -28.43 -33.40 26.30
C ARG A 7 -28.93 -32.19 25.50
N ILE A 8 -28.08 -31.17 25.40
CA ILE A 8 -28.36 -29.95 24.64
C ILE A 8 -28.09 -30.23 23.16
N ASP A 9 -29.03 -29.88 22.29
CA ASP A 9 -28.76 -29.76 20.86
C ASP A 9 -27.93 -28.48 20.64
N LEU A 10 -26.63 -28.66 20.43
CA LEU A 10 -25.68 -27.57 20.26
C LEU A 10 -25.71 -26.97 18.85
N SER A 11 -26.50 -27.52 17.91
CA SER A 11 -26.57 -27.05 16.53
C SER A 11 -27.97 -27.17 15.94
N PRO A 12 -28.98 -26.53 16.55
CA PRO A 12 -30.35 -26.57 16.06
C PRO A 12 -30.45 -25.90 14.69
N LYS A 13 -31.43 -26.34 13.87
CA LYS A 13 -31.75 -25.65 12.61
C LYS A 13 -32.33 -24.27 12.93
N VAL A 14 -31.57 -23.20 12.66
CA VAL A 14 -31.95 -21.81 12.98
C VAL A 14 -32.65 -21.06 11.83
N SER A 15 -32.75 -21.67 10.64
CA SER A 15 -33.21 -21.02 9.40
C SER A 15 -33.91 -21.97 8.43
N ASP A 16 -34.76 -21.43 7.55
CA ASP A 16 -35.37 -22.15 6.43
C ASP A 16 -34.53 -22.05 5.14
N GLU A 17 -33.79 -20.94 4.96
CA GLU A 17 -32.92 -20.67 3.81
C GLU A 17 -31.54 -20.14 4.27
N VAL A 18 -30.48 -20.44 3.51
CA VAL A 18 -29.15 -19.86 3.70
C VAL A 18 -28.68 -19.23 2.40
N ARG A 19 -28.35 -17.94 2.42
CA ARG A 19 -27.75 -17.23 1.29
C ARG A 19 -26.28 -16.94 1.55
N LYS A 20 -25.43 -17.25 0.58
CA LYS A 20 -23.99 -16.96 0.64
C LYS A 20 -23.72 -15.57 0.07
N THR A 21 -22.99 -14.74 0.79
CA THR A 21 -22.56 -13.41 0.34
C THR A 21 -21.27 -13.00 1.05
N THR A 22 -20.88 -11.73 0.92
CA THR A 22 -19.65 -11.18 1.46
C THR A 22 -19.95 -10.14 2.54
N CYS A 23 -19.22 -10.19 3.65
CA CYS A 23 -19.27 -9.19 4.70
C CYS A 23 -18.56 -7.90 4.25
N TYR A 24 -19.29 -6.78 4.30
CA TYR A 24 -18.79 -5.46 3.90
C TYR A 24 -18.39 -4.55 5.08
N MET A 25 -18.34 -5.08 6.30
CA MET A 25 -18.00 -4.31 7.51
C MET A 25 -16.53 -3.84 7.56
N CYS A 26 -15.64 -4.43 6.74
CA CYS A 26 -14.25 -4.01 6.60
C CYS A 26 -13.69 -4.41 5.23
N ALA A 27 -12.42 -4.04 4.97
CA ALA A 27 -11.74 -4.32 3.71
C ALA A 27 -11.43 -5.81 3.46
N CYS A 28 -11.49 -6.69 4.47
CA CYS A 28 -11.16 -8.11 4.33
C CYS A 28 -12.15 -8.91 3.45
N ARG A 29 -13.37 -8.41 3.23
CA ARG A 29 -14.39 -9.08 2.39
C ARG A 29 -14.57 -10.58 2.74
N CYS A 30 -14.74 -10.88 4.03
CA CYS A 30 -14.96 -12.25 4.50
C CYS A 30 -16.25 -12.82 3.92
N GLY A 31 -16.24 -14.08 3.47
CA GLY A 31 -17.46 -14.76 3.06
C GLY A 31 -18.33 -15.10 4.26
N ILE A 32 -19.64 -14.95 4.11
CA ILE A 32 -20.64 -15.19 5.15
C ILE A 32 -21.81 -16.03 4.63
N ASN A 33 -22.39 -16.81 5.54
CA ASN A 33 -23.68 -17.44 5.38
C ASN A 33 -24.72 -16.57 6.10
N VAL A 34 -25.74 -16.13 5.37
CA VAL A 34 -26.86 -15.36 5.91
C VAL A 34 -28.04 -16.31 6.04
N HIS A 35 -28.40 -16.61 7.28
CA HIS A 35 -29.49 -17.48 7.64
C HIS A 35 -30.79 -16.68 7.65
N LEU A 36 -31.74 -17.06 6.79
CA LEU A 36 -33.07 -16.46 6.73
C LEU A 36 -34.07 -17.33 7.48
N LYS A 37 -35.08 -16.69 8.05
CA LYS A 37 -36.25 -17.34 8.63
C LYS A 37 -37.47 -16.48 8.30
N ASP A 38 -38.45 -17.08 7.62
CA ASP A 38 -39.66 -16.38 7.17
C ASP A 38 -39.32 -15.11 6.35
N GLY A 39 -38.30 -15.21 5.48
CA GLY A 39 -37.81 -14.13 4.62
C GLY A 39 -37.02 -13.02 5.34
N LYS A 40 -36.75 -13.14 6.64
CA LYS A 40 -35.99 -12.16 7.43
C LYS A 40 -34.63 -12.72 7.83
N VAL A 41 -33.62 -11.85 7.92
CA VAL A 41 -32.30 -12.24 8.44
C VAL A 41 -32.43 -12.62 9.91
N ALA A 42 -32.03 -13.84 10.26
CA ALA A 42 -32.08 -14.38 11.61
C ALA A 42 -30.69 -14.51 12.24
N TYR A 43 -29.69 -14.93 11.45
CA TYR A 43 -28.33 -15.18 11.92
C TYR A 43 -27.30 -15.00 10.80
N ILE A 44 -26.06 -14.65 11.16
CA ILE A 44 -24.94 -14.53 10.22
C ILE A 44 -23.72 -15.24 10.82
N GLU A 45 -23.14 -16.15 10.03
CA GLU A 45 -21.88 -16.83 10.36
C GLU A 45 -20.88 -16.74 9.20
N GLY A 46 -19.63 -17.12 9.46
CA GLY A 46 -18.60 -17.17 8.42
C GLY A 46 -18.79 -18.36 7.49
N ASN A 47 -18.62 -18.14 6.18
CA ASN A 47 -18.63 -19.20 5.18
C ASN A 47 -17.31 -19.98 5.22
N ARG A 48 -17.37 -21.27 5.55
CA ARG A 48 -16.21 -22.19 5.62
C ARG A 48 -15.55 -22.43 4.26
N ASP A 49 -16.31 -22.32 3.17
CA ASP A 49 -15.82 -22.53 1.80
C ASP A 49 -15.08 -21.30 1.26
N HIS A 50 -15.15 -20.15 1.95
CA HIS A 50 -14.60 -18.90 1.42
C HIS A 50 -13.07 -18.84 1.63
N PRO A 51 -12.28 -18.52 0.58
CA PRO A 51 -10.82 -18.67 0.61
C PRO A 51 -10.14 -17.73 1.61
N VAL A 52 -10.72 -16.55 1.86
CA VAL A 52 -10.10 -15.52 2.70
C VAL A 52 -10.19 -15.86 4.18
N ASN A 53 -11.37 -16.22 4.68
CA ASN A 53 -11.64 -16.33 6.11
C ASN A 53 -11.90 -17.76 6.59
N LYS A 54 -12.17 -18.72 5.69
CA LYS A 54 -12.38 -20.15 6.00
C LYS A 54 -13.31 -20.38 7.20
N GLY A 55 -14.40 -19.61 7.26
CA GLY A 55 -15.41 -19.70 8.32
C GLY A 55 -15.19 -18.79 9.53
N VAL A 56 -14.01 -18.16 9.70
CA VAL A 56 -13.78 -17.19 10.79
C VAL A 56 -14.56 -15.91 10.50
N LEU A 57 -15.31 -15.42 11.48
CA LEU A 57 -16.04 -14.15 11.38
C LEU A 57 -15.80 -13.31 12.63
N CYS A 58 -15.53 -12.02 12.45
CA CYS A 58 -15.32 -11.11 13.57
C CYS A 58 -16.65 -10.65 14.20
N ALA A 59 -16.58 -10.01 15.37
CA ALA A 59 -17.75 -9.48 16.06
C ALA A 59 -18.58 -8.52 15.18
N LYS A 60 -17.92 -7.64 14.41
CA LYS A 60 -18.59 -6.72 13.47
C LYS A 60 -19.36 -7.46 12.38
N GLY A 61 -18.77 -8.51 11.80
CA GLY A 61 -19.42 -9.32 10.77
C GLY A 61 -20.61 -10.09 11.33
N SER A 62 -20.46 -10.68 12.53
CA SER A 62 -21.53 -11.41 13.21
C SER A 62 -22.71 -10.49 13.57
N ALA A 63 -22.42 -9.23 13.91
CA ALA A 63 -23.44 -8.21 14.19
C ALA A 63 -24.04 -7.55 12.92
N GLY A 64 -23.70 -8.03 11.71
CA GLY A 64 -24.14 -7.42 10.44
C GLY A 64 -25.66 -7.31 10.29
N ILE A 65 -26.43 -8.17 10.97
CA ILE A 65 -27.90 -8.11 11.04
C ILE A 65 -28.41 -6.73 11.51
N MET A 66 -27.63 -6.03 12.35
CA MET A 66 -28.00 -4.72 12.86
C MET A 66 -28.08 -3.66 11.74
N GLN A 67 -27.33 -3.80 10.65
CA GLN A 67 -27.47 -2.89 9.51
C GLN A 67 -28.84 -2.99 8.82
N VAL A 68 -29.47 -4.16 8.86
CA VAL A 68 -30.77 -4.42 8.22
C VAL A 68 -31.92 -3.96 9.11
N ASN A 69 -31.81 -4.22 10.41
CA ASN A 69 -32.89 -4.06 11.39
C ASN A 69 -32.80 -2.78 12.22
N ALA A 70 -31.70 -2.02 12.14
CA ALA A 70 -31.52 -0.80 12.94
C ALA A 70 -32.67 0.20 12.70
N PRO A 71 -33.20 0.83 13.77
CA PRO A 71 -34.18 1.91 13.66
C PRO A 71 -33.67 3.10 12.84
N SER A 72 -32.35 3.33 12.84
CA SER A 72 -31.70 4.42 12.12
C SER A 72 -31.49 4.15 10.62
N ARG A 73 -31.91 3.01 10.09
CA ARG A 73 -31.77 2.68 8.67
C ARG A 73 -32.64 3.61 7.82
N LEU A 74 -32.02 4.32 6.87
CA LEU A 74 -32.75 5.13 5.89
C LEU A 74 -33.60 4.23 4.98
N ARG A 75 -34.88 4.59 4.82
CA ARG A 75 -35.87 3.83 4.04
C ARG A 75 -36.39 4.59 2.81
N ALA A 76 -36.27 5.92 2.82
CA ALA A 76 -36.66 6.81 1.74
C ALA A 76 -35.68 7.99 1.63
N PRO A 77 -35.63 8.70 0.50
CA PRO A 77 -34.94 9.98 0.40
C PRO A 77 -35.50 11.00 1.39
N LEU A 78 -34.61 11.82 1.97
CA LEU A 78 -34.95 12.80 2.99
C LEU A 78 -34.52 14.21 2.56
N LYS A 79 -35.43 15.18 2.62
CA LYS A 79 -35.17 16.60 2.37
C LYS A 79 -35.09 17.36 3.67
N ARG A 80 -33.98 18.07 3.88
CA ARG A 80 -33.80 18.94 5.05
C ARG A 80 -34.82 20.09 5.00
N VAL A 81 -35.53 20.31 6.09
CA VAL A 81 -36.52 21.40 6.24
C VAL A 81 -36.13 22.45 7.28
N GLY A 82 -35.17 22.12 8.15
CA GLY A 82 -34.60 23.05 9.14
C GLY A 82 -33.15 23.46 8.87
N PRO A 83 -32.50 24.19 9.80
CA PRO A 83 -31.08 24.54 9.71
C PRO A 83 -30.17 23.31 9.56
N ARG A 84 -29.00 23.48 8.92
CA ARG A 84 -28.04 22.38 8.78
C ARG A 84 -27.58 21.92 10.17
N GLY A 85 -27.71 20.62 10.45
CA GLY A 85 -27.38 20.03 11.75
C GLY A 85 -28.55 19.89 12.72
N SER A 86 -29.75 20.43 12.41
CA SER A 86 -30.91 20.31 13.31
C SER A 86 -31.53 18.91 13.35
N GLY A 87 -31.26 18.07 12.35
CA GLY A 87 -31.89 16.76 12.22
C GLY A 87 -33.32 16.80 11.67
N GLU A 88 -33.80 17.96 11.21
CA GLU A 88 -35.17 18.12 10.72
C GLU A 88 -35.26 17.81 9.21
N PHE A 89 -35.91 16.69 8.90
CA PHE A 89 -36.12 16.21 7.54
C PHE A 89 -37.57 15.84 7.29
N ARG A 90 -38.00 15.95 6.02
CA ARG A 90 -39.22 15.33 5.50
C ARG A 90 -38.87 14.24 4.50
N GLU A 91 -39.62 13.15 4.48
CA GLU A 91 -39.54 12.16 3.40
C GLU A 91 -40.00 12.79 2.08
N ILE A 92 -39.31 12.44 0.99
CA ILE A 92 -39.67 12.84 -0.38
C ILE A 92 -39.57 11.62 -1.31
N THR A 93 -40.19 11.71 -2.48
CA THR A 93 -40.08 10.65 -3.49
C THR A 93 -38.68 10.64 -4.14
N TRP A 94 -38.33 9.53 -4.78
CA TRP A 94 -37.10 9.45 -5.57
C TRP A 94 -37.10 10.45 -6.74
N ASP A 95 -38.25 10.66 -7.39
CA ASP A 95 -38.37 11.63 -8.48
C ASP A 95 -38.09 13.05 -7.98
N GLU A 96 -38.70 13.48 -6.87
CA GLU A 96 -38.41 14.80 -6.27
C GLU A 96 -36.93 14.93 -5.90
N ALA A 97 -36.33 13.88 -5.33
CA ALA A 97 -34.92 13.90 -4.93
C ALA A 97 -33.98 14.06 -6.14
N LEU A 98 -34.25 13.34 -7.23
CA LEU A 98 -33.46 13.39 -8.46
C LEU A 98 -33.66 14.71 -9.20
N ASP A 99 -34.88 15.22 -9.29
CA ASP A 99 -35.16 16.53 -9.90
C ASP A 99 -34.44 17.66 -9.17
N LEU A 100 -34.44 17.64 -7.83
CA LEU A 100 -33.69 18.60 -7.01
C LEU A 100 -32.18 18.50 -7.30
N ALA A 101 -31.61 17.30 -7.32
CA ALA A 101 -30.20 17.11 -7.63
C ALA A 101 -29.84 17.62 -9.04
N VAL A 102 -30.65 17.32 -10.05
CA VAL A 102 -30.47 17.80 -11.43
C VAL A 102 -30.55 19.33 -11.48
N SER A 103 -31.49 19.95 -10.76
CA SER A 103 -31.65 21.41 -10.76
C SER A 103 -30.39 22.15 -10.31
N TRP A 104 -29.63 21.57 -9.37
CA TRP A 104 -28.38 22.16 -8.87
C TRP A 104 -27.16 21.78 -9.72
N LEU A 105 -27.13 20.54 -10.23
CA LEU A 105 -25.95 20.00 -10.90
C LEU A 105 -25.90 20.32 -12.40
N LYS A 106 -27.05 20.45 -13.08
CA LYS A 106 -27.12 20.73 -14.52
C LYS A 106 -26.44 22.06 -14.90
N PRO A 107 -26.70 23.19 -14.22
CA PRO A 107 -26.03 24.46 -14.55
C PRO A 107 -24.51 24.36 -14.41
N ILE A 108 -24.02 23.62 -13.41
CA ILE A 108 -22.60 23.40 -13.18
C ILE A 108 -22.01 22.56 -14.32
N ARG A 109 -22.66 21.45 -14.70
CA ARG A 109 -22.24 20.63 -15.84
C ARG A 109 -22.18 21.43 -17.15
N ASP A 110 -23.18 22.29 -17.37
CA ASP A 110 -23.33 23.06 -18.61
C ASP A 110 -22.32 24.21 -18.76
N THR A 111 -21.71 24.67 -17.66
CA THR A 111 -20.89 25.88 -17.68
C THR A 111 -19.48 25.73 -17.08
N ALA A 112 -19.34 24.98 -15.99
CA ALA A 112 -18.13 24.93 -15.19
C ALA A 112 -18.08 23.64 -14.35
N PRO A 113 -17.95 22.45 -14.97
CA PRO A 113 -18.00 21.18 -14.26
C PRO A 113 -16.91 21.05 -13.18
N GLU A 114 -15.80 21.78 -13.30
CA GLU A 114 -14.77 21.88 -12.28
C GLU A 114 -15.25 22.48 -10.95
N LYS A 115 -16.38 23.19 -10.91
CA LYS A 115 -16.93 23.71 -9.66
C LYS A 115 -17.58 22.65 -8.78
N LEU A 116 -17.81 21.42 -9.28
CA LEU A 116 -18.31 20.32 -8.46
C LEU A 116 -17.16 19.63 -7.73
N ALA A 117 -17.14 19.66 -6.40
CA ALA A 117 -16.30 18.78 -5.60
C ALA A 117 -17.08 17.51 -5.22
N PHE A 118 -16.61 16.33 -5.64
CA PHE A 118 -17.25 15.04 -5.34
C PHE A 118 -16.30 14.12 -4.57
N PHE A 119 -16.39 14.16 -3.25
CA PHE A 119 -15.50 13.44 -2.36
C PHE A 119 -16.26 12.35 -1.60
N THR A 120 -15.74 11.13 -1.60
CA THR A 120 -16.42 9.98 -1.00
C THR A 120 -15.67 9.41 0.19
N GLY A 121 -16.41 8.87 1.15
CA GLY A 121 -15.86 8.10 2.26
C GLY A 121 -15.33 6.74 1.80
N ARG A 122 -15.28 5.77 2.71
CA ARG A 122 -15.17 4.36 2.30
C ARG A 122 -16.53 3.93 1.75
N ASP A 123 -16.72 4.08 0.45
CA ASP A 123 -17.88 3.52 -0.24
C ASP A 123 -17.54 2.15 -0.88
N GLN A 124 -18.58 1.39 -1.25
CA GLN A 124 -18.44 0.06 -1.86
C GLN A 124 -18.34 0.11 -3.39
N SER A 125 -18.45 1.31 -3.96
CA SER A 125 -18.70 1.54 -5.38
C SER A 125 -17.78 2.63 -5.90
N GLN A 126 -16.54 2.68 -5.40
CA GLN A 126 -15.60 3.78 -5.69
C GLN A 126 -15.35 3.90 -7.21
N SER A 127 -15.38 2.76 -7.92
CA SER A 127 -15.33 2.72 -9.37
C SER A 127 -16.54 3.40 -10.01
N PHE A 128 -17.74 3.17 -9.48
CA PHE A 128 -18.98 3.80 -9.95
C PHE A 128 -19.05 5.29 -9.60
N THR A 129 -18.71 5.69 -8.38
CA THR A 129 -18.68 7.10 -7.96
C THR A 129 -17.60 7.86 -8.72
N SER A 130 -16.44 7.25 -8.96
CA SER A 130 -15.42 7.81 -9.86
C SER A 130 -15.92 7.90 -11.29
N PHE A 131 -16.53 6.84 -11.83
CA PHE A 131 -17.10 6.85 -13.18
C PHE A 131 -18.14 7.95 -13.35
N TRP A 132 -19.05 8.11 -12.38
CA TRP A 132 -20.02 9.19 -12.38
C TRP A 132 -19.37 10.58 -12.39
N ALA A 133 -18.36 10.81 -11.55
CA ALA A 133 -17.63 12.08 -11.52
C ALA A 133 -16.88 12.35 -12.84
N GLN A 134 -16.27 11.31 -13.43
CA GLN A 134 -15.61 11.41 -14.74
C GLN A 134 -16.63 11.81 -15.80
N ASN A 135 -17.79 11.17 -15.83
CA ASN A 135 -18.86 11.49 -16.79
C ASN A 135 -19.48 12.87 -16.53
N PHE A 136 -19.44 13.37 -15.29
CA PHE A 136 -19.84 14.73 -14.96
C PHE A 136 -18.86 15.77 -15.53
N GLY A 137 -17.58 15.43 -15.61
CA GLY A 137 -16.52 16.30 -16.11
C GLY A 137 -15.78 17.07 -15.03
N THR A 138 -16.01 16.78 -13.74
CA THR A 138 -15.25 17.43 -12.65
C THR A 138 -13.86 16.81 -12.54
N PRO A 139 -12.79 17.56 -12.25
CA PRO A 139 -11.48 17.02 -11.89
C PRO A 139 -11.39 16.80 -10.36
N ASN A 140 -12.36 17.31 -9.58
CA ASN A 140 -12.33 17.39 -8.13
C ASN A 140 -12.99 16.15 -7.51
N TYR A 141 -12.32 15.02 -7.66
CA TYR A 141 -12.70 13.73 -7.08
C TYR A 141 -11.57 13.16 -6.24
N ALA A 142 -11.90 12.70 -5.03
CA ALA A 142 -11.05 11.81 -4.24
C ALA A 142 -11.91 10.95 -3.30
N ALA A 143 -11.37 9.82 -2.84
CA ALA A 143 -11.99 9.04 -1.78
C ALA A 143 -11.11 9.02 -0.52
N HIS A 144 -11.62 8.44 0.56
CA HIS A 144 -10.93 8.30 1.86
C HIS A 144 -9.49 7.73 1.78
N GLY A 145 -9.11 7.07 0.68
CA GLY A 145 -7.81 6.40 0.51
C GLY A 145 -6.61 7.31 0.81
N GLY A 146 -6.67 8.60 0.42
CA GLY A 146 -5.61 9.58 0.68
C GLY A 146 -5.29 9.81 2.17
N PHE A 147 -6.20 9.46 3.08
CA PHE A 147 -5.98 9.51 4.54
C PHE A 147 -5.60 8.17 5.16
N CYS A 148 -5.68 7.10 4.37
CA CYS A 148 -5.65 5.74 4.87
C CYS A 148 -4.38 5.03 4.38
N SER A 149 -4.55 4.09 3.45
CA SER A 149 -3.51 3.15 3.06
C SER A 149 -2.82 3.52 1.76
N VAL A 150 -3.28 4.56 1.03
CA VAL A 150 -2.73 4.89 -0.29
C VAL A 150 -1.24 5.17 -0.25
N ASN A 151 -0.73 5.79 0.81
CA ASN A 151 0.70 6.01 0.95
C ASN A 151 1.50 4.69 0.94
N MET A 152 1.00 3.62 1.57
CA MET A 152 1.60 2.28 1.43
C MET A 152 1.51 1.76 -0.01
N ALA A 153 0.41 2.03 -0.73
CA ALA A 153 0.17 1.40 -2.03
C ALA A 153 1.01 2.08 -3.07
N ALA A 154 0.97 3.41 -3.08
CA ALA A 154 1.76 4.23 -3.94
C ALA A 154 3.25 3.97 -3.71
N ALA A 155 3.71 3.94 -2.45
CA ALA A 155 5.10 3.62 -2.16
C ALA A 155 5.50 2.23 -2.71
N GLY A 156 4.67 1.21 -2.50
CA GLY A 156 4.92 -0.14 -3.03
C GLY A 156 4.92 -0.20 -4.56
N ILE A 157 3.96 0.45 -5.22
CA ILE A 157 3.88 0.51 -6.69
C ILE A 157 5.10 1.21 -7.28
N TYR A 158 5.48 2.38 -6.75
CA TYR A 158 6.65 3.13 -7.23
C TYR A 158 8.00 2.47 -6.93
N THR A 159 8.07 1.53 -5.96
CA THR A 159 9.36 1.00 -5.47
C THR A 159 9.59 -0.47 -5.84
N MET A 160 8.56 -1.30 -5.72
CA MET A 160 8.64 -2.75 -5.93
C MET A 160 7.57 -3.28 -6.89
N GLY A 161 6.81 -2.37 -7.52
CA GLY A 161 5.83 -2.72 -8.52
C GLY A 161 4.56 -3.35 -7.98
N GLY A 162 4.11 -3.08 -6.75
CA GLY A 162 2.79 -3.53 -6.33
C GLY A 162 2.30 -2.99 -5.00
N ALA A 163 0.98 -3.02 -4.80
CA ALA A 163 0.39 -2.57 -3.54
C ALA A 163 0.61 -3.63 -2.46
N PHE A 164 1.43 -3.26 -1.47
CA PHE A 164 2.00 -4.16 -0.47
C PHE A 164 0.99 -5.00 0.34
N TRP A 165 -0.21 -4.49 0.65
CA TRP A 165 -1.21 -5.26 1.40
C TRP A 165 -2.35 -5.83 0.56
N GLU A 166 -2.71 -5.18 -0.55
CA GLU A 166 -3.87 -5.60 -1.37
C GLU A 166 -3.51 -6.81 -2.21
N PHE A 167 -2.30 -6.79 -2.76
CA PHE A 167 -1.84 -7.75 -3.75
C PHE A 167 -0.54 -8.41 -3.34
N GLY A 168 -0.31 -8.57 -2.04
CA GLY A 168 0.77 -9.40 -1.54
C GLY A 168 0.62 -9.76 -0.07
N GLN A 169 1.50 -10.62 0.41
CA GLN A 169 1.53 -11.07 1.79
C GLN A 169 2.89 -11.71 2.11
N PRO A 170 3.27 -11.79 3.39
CA PRO A 170 4.36 -12.65 3.82
C PRO A 170 4.17 -14.10 3.36
N ASP A 171 5.28 -14.76 3.03
CA ASP A 171 5.31 -16.21 2.88
C ASP A 171 5.20 -16.86 4.27
N TRP A 172 3.96 -17.03 4.70
CA TRP A 172 3.64 -17.65 5.99
C TRP A 172 4.23 -19.04 6.13
N ASP A 173 4.61 -19.73 5.04
CA ASP A 173 5.12 -21.11 5.06
C ASP A 173 6.62 -21.22 5.29
N HIS A 174 7.38 -20.14 5.08
CA HIS A 174 8.83 -20.18 5.19
C HIS A 174 9.45 -19.04 6.02
N THR A 175 8.69 -17.99 6.32
CA THR A 175 9.23 -16.86 7.10
C THR A 175 9.65 -17.29 8.51
N GLN A 176 10.82 -16.80 8.95
CA GLN A 176 11.44 -17.08 10.26
C GLN A 176 11.46 -15.85 11.17
N LEU A 177 11.48 -14.65 10.59
CA LEU A 177 11.34 -13.38 11.29
C LEU A 177 10.29 -12.52 10.60
N PHE A 178 9.22 -12.22 11.33
CA PHE A 178 8.14 -11.37 10.86
C PHE A 178 8.08 -10.05 11.64
N ILE A 179 8.21 -8.91 10.95
CA ILE A 179 8.25 -7.58 11.58
C ILE A 179 7.04 -6.74 11.15
N LEU A 180 6.27 -6.30 12.14
CA LEU A 180 5.04 -5.51 11.96
C LEU A 180 5.31 -4.04 12.27
N PHE A 181 5.11 -3.15 11.30
CA PHE A 181 5.24 -1.69 11.48
C PHE A 181 3.88 -0.99 11.45
N GLY A 182 3.45 -0.43 12.58
CA GLY A 182 2.25 0.40 12.64
C GLY A 182 0.95 -0.31 12.24
N VAL A 183 0.84 -1.62 12.54
CA VAL A 183 -0.32 -2.46 12.20
C VAL A 183 -1.25 -2.60 13.40
N ALA A 184 -2.53 -2.31 13.21
CA ALA A 184 -3.61 -2.52 14.18
C ALA A 184 -4.50 -3.71 13.77
N GLU A 185 -5.19 -4.32 14.73
CA GLU A 185 -5.98 -5.55 14.54
C GLU A 185 -7.22 -5.41 13.64
N ASP A 186 -7.58 -4.20 13.23
CA ASP A 186 -8.71 -3.92 12.34
C ASP A 186 -8.35 -4.06 10.84
N HIS A 187 -7.07 -3.97 10.49
CA HIS A 187 -6.56 -4.11 9.12
C HIS A 187 -6.04 -5.51 8.87
N ASP A 188 -6.50 -6.09 7.74
CA ASP A 188 -6.21 -7.47 7.31
C ASP A 188 -6.37 -8.53 8.44
N SER A 189 -7.43 -8.36 9.23
CA SER A 189 -7.57 -8.96 10.57
C SER A 189 -7.41 -10.48 10.58
N ASN A 190 -8.25 -11.20 9.84
CA ASN A 190 -8.26 -12.66 9.92
C ASN A 190 -7.05 -13.29 9.21
N PRO A 191 -6.64 -12.85 8.00
CA PRO A 191 -5.46 -13.40 7.33
C PRO A 191 -4.18 -13.24 8.15
N ILE A 192 -3.92 -12.07 8.74
CA ILE A 192 -2.75 -11.87 9.59
C ILE A 192 -2.81 -12.72 10.86
N LYS A 193 -3.97 -12.83 11.52
CA LYS A 193 -4.13 -13.71 12.71
C LYS A 193 -3.79 -15.16 12.39
N MET A 194 -4.27 -15.65 11.26
CA MET A 194 -3.95 -17.00 10.79
C MET A 194 -2.47 -17.15 10.45
N GLY A 195 -1.88 -16.15 9.80
CA GLY A 195 -0.45 -16.09 9.48
C GLY A 195 0.43 -16.12 10.73
N ILE A 196 0.18 -15.22 11.68
CA ILE A 196 0.88 -15.17 12.98
C ILE A 196 0.73 -16.50 13.71
N GLY A 197 -0.47 -17.08 13.75
CA GLY A 197 -0.71 -18.39 14.36
C GLY A 197 0.14 -19.49 13.71
N ARG A 198 0.23 -19.51 12.37
CA ARG A 198 1.03 -20.49 11.62
C ARG A 198 2.53 -20.33 11.91
N ILE A 199 3.07 -19.12 11.83
CA ILE A 199 4.51 -18.91 11.99
C ILE A 199 4.96 -19.16 13.44
N LYS A 200 4.16 -18.75 14.43
CA LYS A 200 4.46 -19.04 15.85
C LYS A 200 4.38 -20.54 16.16
N ALA A 201 3.46 -21.28 15.52
CA ALA A 201 3.40 -22.74 15.68
C ALA A 201 4.66 -23.46 15.17
N ARG A 202 5.43 -22.84 14.25
CA ARG A 202 6.74 -23.33 13.81
C ARG A 202 7.92 -22.83 14.65
N GLY A 203 7.69 -21.94 15.60
CA GLY A 203 8.76 -21.30 16.38
C GLY A 203 9.41 -20.08 15.70
N ALA A 204 8.85 -19.57 14.60
CA ALA A 204 9.31 -18.32 14.00
C ALA A 204 8.97 -17.11 14.89
N ARG A 205 9.81 -16.07 14.81
CA ARG A 205 9.71 -14.88 15.67
C ARG A 205 8.85 -13.78 15.06
N VAL A 206 8.12 -13.06 15.91
CA VAL A 206 7.31 -11.90 15.55
C VAL A 206 7.77 -10.67 16.35
N ILE A 207 8.10 -9.58 15.67
CA ILE A 207 8.46 -8.30 16.28
C ILE A 207 7.42 -7.25 15.92
N GLY A 208 6.91 -6.53 16.92
CA GLY A 208 5.99 -5.41 16.73
C GLY A 208 6.66 -4.06 16.91
N VAL A 209 6.59 -3.17 15.92
CA VAL A 209 6.99 -1.77 16.00
C VAL A 209 5.74 -0.91 16.02
N ASN A 210 5.40 -0.39 17.19
CA ASN A 210 4.14 0.31 17.41
C ASN A 210 4.21 1.14 18.70
N PRO A 211 3.66 2.37 18.77
CA PRO A 211 3.61 3.14 20.02
C PRO A 211 2.86 2.45 21.16
N ILE A 212 1.92 1.54 20.86
CA ILE A 212 1.14 0.83 21.87
C ILE A 212 1.27 -0.69 21.74
N ARG A 213 1.29 -1.39 22.88
CA ARG A 213 1.41 -2.85 22.96
C ARG A 213 0.05 -3.55 23.03
N THR A 214 -0.80 -3.34 22.03
CA THR A 214 -2.12 -3.99 21.91
C THR A 214 -2.22 -4.82 20.64
N GLY A 215 -3.26 -5.65 20.52
CA GLY A 215 -3.55 -6.43 19.32
C GLY A 215 -2.42 -7.42 18.99
N TYR A 216 -1.88 -7.33 17.77
CA TYR A 216 -0.76 -8.17 17.33
C TYR A 216 0.50 -7.99 18.17
N ASN A 217 0.74 -6.79 18.69
CA ASN A 217 1.91 -6.49 19.52
C ASN A 217 1.83 -7.16 20.91
N ALA A 218 0.63 -7.57 21.35
CA ALA A 218 0.46 -8.31 22.61
C ALA A 218 0.93 -9.78 22.50
N VAL A 219 0.94 -10.34 21.28
CA VAL A 219 1.39 -11.71 20.99
C VAL A 219 2.76 -11.76 20.29
N ALA A 220 3.38 -10.60 20.06
CA ALA A 220 4.73 -10.49 19.52
C ALA A 220 5.77 -10.95 20.56
N ASP A 221 6.87 -11.51 20.07
CA ASP A 221 8.00 -11.99 20.89
C ASP A 221 8.88 -10.83 21.39
N ASP A 222 8.97 -9.74 20.62
CA ASP A 222 9.51 -8.45 21.08
C ASP A 222 8.63 -7.29 20.57
N TRP A 223 8.69 -6.17 21.29
CA TRP A 223 7.97 -4.94 20.98
C TRP A 223 8.89 -3.71 21.08
N LEU A 224 8.82 -2.87 20.06
CA LEU A 224 9.49 -1.57 19.97
C LEU A 224 8.45 -0.47 20.06
N GLY A 225 8.39 0.18 21.24
CA GLY A 225 7.55 1.34 21.52
C GLY A 225 8.10 2.59 20.83
N ILE A 226 7.75 2.79 19.57
CA ILE A 226 8.28 3.89 18.75
C ILE A 226 7.52 5.20 18.95
N THR A 227 8.22 6.33 18.87
CA THR A 227 7.59 7.66 18.79
C THR A 227 6.74 7.78 17.51
N PRO A 228 5.45 8.13 17.58
CA PRO A 228 4.59 8.21 16.40
C PRO A 228 5.15 9.09 15.28
N GLY A 229 5.14 8.59 14.03
CA GLY A 229 5.62 9.31 12.84
C GLY A 229 7.14 9.29 12.63
N THR A 230 7.88 8.56 13.47
CA THR A 230 9.35 8.45 13.39
C THR A 230 9.87 7.12 12.87
N ASP A 231 8.97 6.22 12.43
CA ASP A 231 9.31 4.91 11.86
C ASP A 231 10.30 4.98 10.71
N GLY A 232 10.22 6.03 9.89
CA GLY A 232 11.18 6.27 8.81
C GLY A 232 12.62 6.43 9.32
N LEU A 233 12.83 7.04 10.50
CA LEU A 233 14.16 7.17 11.09
C LEU A 233 14.71 5.81 11.54
N LEU A 234 13.88 4.99 12.19
CA LEU A 234 14.26 3.64 12.57
C LEU A 234 14.64 2.82 11.33
N ILE A 235 13.79 2.83 10.29
CA ILE A 235 14.02 2.05 9.07
C ILE A 235 15.31 2.50 8.36
N LEU A 236 15.53 3.81 8.19
CA LEU A 236 16.77 4.32 7.58
C LEU A 236 18.01 3.98 8.43
N SER A 237 17.87 3.92 9.75
CA SER A 237 18.96 3.50 10.62
C SER A 237 19.25 2.00 10.55
N LEU A 238 18.22 1.16 10.38
CA LEU A 238 18.41 -0.26 10.08
C LEU A 238 19.16 -0.42 8.75
N ILE A 239 18.77 0.32 7.71
CA ILE A 239 19.46 0.34 6.41
C ILE A 239 20.93 0.74 6.59
N HIS A 240 21.20 1.83 7.31
CA HIS A 240 22.55 2.31 7.59
C HIS A 240 23.43 1.22 8.22
N VAL A 241 22.95 0.58 9.29
CA VAL A 241 23.70 -0.47 9.99
C VAL A 241 23.93 -1.69 9.10
N LEU A 242 22.92 -2.10 8.32
CA LEU A 242 23.04 -3.23 7.39
C LEU A 242 24.04 -2.95 6.27
N MET A 243 24.00 -1.75 5.68
CA MET A 243 24.96 -1.34 4.64
C MET A 243 26.38 -1.23 5.19
N GLN A 244 26.56 -0.63 6.37
CA GLN A 244 27.87 -0.51 7.02
C GLN A 244 28.49 -1.89 7.33
N ALA A 245 27.65 -2.86 7.70
CA ALA A 245 28.07 -4.23 7.98
C ALA A 245 28.26 -5.09 6.71
N GLY A 246 27.97 -4.56 5.51
CA GLY A 246 27.97 -5.34 4.26
C GLY A 246 26.90 -6.43 4.23
N ARG A 247 25.85 -6.31 5.04
CA ARG A 247 24.75 -7.29 5.16
C ARG A 247 23.55 -6.85 4.32
N ILE A 248 23.80 -6.78 3.00
CA ILE A 248 22.80 -6.52 1.95
C ILE A 248 22.98 -7.54 0.84
N ASP A 249 21.91 -7.85 0.10
CA ASP A 249 21.93 -8.85 -0.96
C ASP A 249 22.39 -8.24 -2.28
N VAL A 250 23.72 -8.18 -2.47
CA VAL A 250 24.33 -7.57 -3.66
C VAL A 250 23.99 -8.30 -4.96
N ASP A 251 23.77 -9.62 -4.93
CA ASP A 251 23.40 -10.38 -6.13
C ASP A 251 21.96 -10.08 -6.53
N TYR A 252 21.03 -10.08 -5.57
CA TYR A 252 19.65 -9.67 -5.79
C TYR A 252 19.57 -8.23 -6.34
N LEU A 253 20.30 -7.29 -5.72
CA LEU A 253 20.33 -5.88 -6.12
C LEU A 253 20.85 -5.71 -7.55
N ALA A 254 21.95 -6.38 -7.91
CA ALA A 254 22.54 -6.30 -9.25
C ALA A 254 21.63 -6.91 -10.33
N ARG A 255 20.86 -7.95 -10.00
CA ARG A 255 20.07 -8.71 -10.99
C ARG A 255 18.65 -8.20 -11.19
N TYR A 256 17.96 -7.84 -10.10
CA TYR A 256 16.49 -7.70 -10.11
C TYR A 256 16.02 -6.29 -9.76
N THR A 257 16.93 -5.34 -9.65
CA THR A 257 16.61 -3.95 -9.30
C THR A 257 17.33 -2.98 -10.22
N ASN A 258 16.98 -1.70 -10.14
CA ASN A 258 17.69 -0.64 -10.83
C ASN A 258 18.95 -0.15 -10.08
N ALA A 259 19.39 -0.82 -9.01
CA ALA A 259 20.60 -0.47 -8.27
C ALA A 259 21.86 -0.30 -9.17
N PRO A 260 22.12 -1.10 -10.22
CA PRO A 260 23.27 -0.89 -11.11
C PRO A 260 23.01 0.13 -12.22
N CYS A 261 21.78 0.61 -12.41
CA CYS A 261 21.47 1.57 -13.47
C CYS A 261 22.16 2.90 -13.22
N LEU A 262 22.63 3.54 -14.29
CA LEU A 262 23.37 4.80 -14.21
C LEU A 262 22.42 5.99 -14.08
N VAL A 263 22.76 6.92 -13.19
CA VAL A 263 22.10 8.22 -12.97
C VAL A 263 23.01 9.32 -13.48
N ILE A 264 22.46 10.29 -14.22
CA ILE A 264 23.21 11.39 -14.81
C ILE A 264 23.50 12.47 -13.75
N GLU A 265 24.77 12.74 -13.48
CA GLU A 265 25.23 13.82 -12.62
C GLU A 265 25.60 15.05 -13.46
N ASN A 266 24.59 15.86 -13.78
CA ASN A 266 24.76 17.09 -14.58
C ASN A 266 24.11 18.32 -13.91
N PRO A 267 24.60 18.81 -12.76
CA PRO A 267 23.93 19.86 -11.99
C PRO A 267 23.54 21.09 -12.83
N GLY A 268 22.29 21.52 -12.71
CA GLY A 268 21.73 22.65 -13.46
C GLY A 268 21.16 22.31 -14.84
N ALA A 269 21.37 21.10 -15.35
CA ALA A 269 20.73 20.61 -16.57
C ALA A 269 19.42 19.89 -16.27
N ALA A 270 18.54 19.85 -17.27
CA ALA A 270 17.22 19.20 -17.18
C ALA A 270 17.29 17.67 -17.00
N ASP A 271 18.42 17.04 -17.36
CA ASP A 271 18.65 15.60 -17.26
C ASP A 271 19.33 15.18 -15.95
N HIS A 272 19.68 16.12 -15.06
CA HIS A 272 20.27 15.82 -13.76
C HIS A 272 19.36 14.92 -12.93
N GLY A 273 19.92 13.83 -12.40
CA GLY A 273 19.18 12.90 -11.55
C GLY A 273 18.26 11.93 -12.32
N LEU A 274 18.23 12.00 -13.65
CA LEU A 274 17.52 11.02 -14.48
C LEU A 274 18.38 9.77 -14.73
N LEU A 275 17.72 8.64 -14.89
CA LEU A 275 18.38 7.40 -15.32
C LEU A 275 18.86 7.54 -16.77
N LEU A 276 20.10 7.16 -17.01
CA LEU A 276 20.67 7.10 -18.34
C LEU A 276 19.98 6.01 -19.16
N ARG A 277 19.55 6.37 -20.37
CA ARG A 277 18.83 5.48 -21.29
C ARG A 277 19.41 5.51 -22.70
N ASP A 278 19.25 4.42 -23.44
CA ASP A 278 19.55 4.37 -24.87
C ASP A 278 18.45 5.02 -25.72
N ALA A 279 18.64 5.01 -27.05
CA ALA A 279 17.66 5.52 -28.01
C ALA A 279 16.33 4.75 -28.02
N ALA A 280 16.30 3.52 -27.50
CA ALA A 280 15.09 2.71 -27.33
C ALA A 280 14.42 2.95 -25.95
N GLY A 281 14.98 3.85 -25.12
CA GLY A 281 14.48 4.15 -23.79
C GLY A 281 14.87 3.13 -22.72
N LYS A 282 15.75 2.17 -23.03
CA LYS A 282 16.19 1.15 -22.06
C LYS A 282 17.22 1.74 -21.10
N GLN A 283 17.11 1.39 -19.82
CA GLN A 283 18.06 1.82 -18.79
C GLN A 283 19.43 1.16 -19.03
N LEU A 284 20.50 1.93 -18.86
CA LEU A 284 21.86 1.48 -19.13
C LEU A 284 22.63 1.14 -17.85
N VAL A 285 23.47 0.12 -17.95
CA VAL A 285 24.42 -0.34 -16.92
C VAL A 285 25.80 -0.52 -17.54
N ILE A 286 26.83 -0.62 -16.71
CA ILE A 286 28.14 -1.12 -17.12
C ILE A 286 28.17 -2.63 -16.88
N ASP A 287 28.53 -3.40 -17.89
CA ASP A 287 28.83 -4.83 -17.74
C ASP A 287 30.19 -4.98 -17.05
N ARG A 288 30.23 -5.67 -15.91
CA ARG A 288 31.43 -5.85 -15.10
C ARG A 288 32.50 -6.68 -15.82
N ASP A 289 32.10 -7.60 -16.70
CA ASP A 289 33.03 -8.52 -17.33
C ASP A 289 33.66 -7.89 -18.58
N THR A 290 32.90 -7.08 -19.34
CA THR A 290 33.40 -6.44 -20.57
C THR A 290 33.78 -4.98 -20.43
N GLY A 291 33.25 -4.28 -19.42
CA GLY A 291 33.36 -2.82 -19.25
C GLY A 291 32.44 -2.01 -20.17
N ASP A 292 31.59 -2.66 -20.95
CA ASP A 292 30.75 -1.98 -21.94
C ASP A 292 29.51 -1.36 -21.31
N LEU A 293 29.07 -0.24 -21.89
CA LEU A 293 27.77 0.39 -21.60
C LEU A 293 26.66 -0.32 -22.38
N VAL A 294 25.74 -0.97 -21.67
CA VAL A 294 24.78 -1.90 -22.27
C VAL A 294 23.39 -1.81 -21.60
N PRO A 295 22.31 -2.24 -22.28
CA PRO A 295 20.99 -2.30 -21.66
C PRO A 295 20.93 -3.26 -20.46
N PHE A 296 20.25 -2.85 -19.40
CA PHE A 296 20.07 -3.65 -18.17
C PHE A 296 19.41 -5.03 -18.44
N ASP A 297 18.50 -5.08 -19.41
CA ASP A 297 17.75 -6.28 -19.78
C ASP A 297 18.45 -7.15 -20.83
N ARG A 298 19.70 -6.83 -21.20
CA ARG A 298 20.49 -7.64 -22.15
C ARG A 298 20.76 -9.03 -21.57
N ALA A 299 20.49 -10.07 -22.36
CA ALA A 299 20.80 -11.45 -21.97
C ALA A 299 22.32 -11.61 -21.66
N GLY A 300 22.64 -12.27 -20.54
CA GLY A 300 24.01 -12.54 -20.11
C GLY A 300 24.75 -11.36 -19.45
N VAL A 301 24.14 -10.17 -19.33
CA VAL A 301 24.80 -9.02 -18.69
C VAL A 301 25.12 -9.29 -17.22
N ARG A 302 26.30 -8.82 -16.76
CA ARG A 302 26.72 -8.84 -15.35
C ARG A 302 26.84 -7.40 -14.84
N PRO A 303 25.77 -6.76 -14.35
CA PRO A 303 25.81 -5.35 -14.00
C PRO A 303 26.78 -5.05 -12.85
N ASP A 304 27.61 -4.01 -13.01
CA ASP A 304 28.49 -3.51 -11.96
C ASP A 304 27.76 -2.49 -11.08
N LEU A 305 27.59 -2.82 -9.79
CA LEU A 305 26.96 -1.94 -8.80
C LEU A 305 27.81 -0.72 -8.43
N THR A 306 29.11 -0.74 -8.70
CA THR A 306 30.07 0.30 -8.30
C THR A 306 30.50 1.20 -9.46
N ALA A 307 29.93 0.99 -10.65
CA ALA A 307 30.35 1.66 -11.86
C ALA A 307 30.23 3.19 -11.79
N THR A 308 31.23 3.85 -12.38
CA THR A 308 31.18 5.26 -12.75
C THR A 308 31.55 5.37 -14.23
N HIS A 309 30.76 6.11 -14.99
CA HIS A 309 30.91 6.23 -16.44
C HIS A 309 30.95 7.70 -16.87
N GLN A 310 31.84 8.01 -17.82
CA GLN A 310 31.95 9.35 -18.42
C GLN A 310 31.29 9.36 -19.79
N LEU A 311 30.29 10.22 -19.98
CA LEU A 311 29.51 10.33 -21.21
C LEU A 311 29.44 11.79 -21.68
N ASN A 312 30.19 12.13 -22.73
CA ASN A 312 30.21 13.46 -23.33
C ASN A 312 30.46 14.58 -22.30
N GLY A 313 31.42 14.36 -21.39
CA GLY A 313 31.75 15.30 -20.30
C GLY A 313 30.81 15.26 -19.09
N ARG A 314 29.79 14.38 -19.08
CA ARG A 314 28.91 14.14 -17.93
C ARG A 314 29.38 12.93 -17.15
N THR A 315 29.37 13.02 -15.83
CA THR A 315 29.58 11.87 -14.95
C THR A 315 28.25 11.14 -14.75
N CYS A 316 28.27 9.81 -14.80
CA CYS A 316 27.13 8.98 -14.45
C CYS A 316 27.57 7.96 -13.40
N ARG A 317 26.83 7.85 -12.30
CA ARG A 317 27.08 6.87 -11.23
C ARG A 317 25.88 5.97 -11.03
N THR A 318 26.09 4.77 -10.50
CA THR A 318 24.98 3.84 -10.24
C THR A 318 23.99 4.38 -9.22
N VAL A 319 22.73 3.97 -9.29
CA VAL A 319 21.74 4.18 -8.21
C VAL A 319 22.30 3.69 -6.87
N MET A 320 23.02 2.57 -6.86
CA MET A 320 23.66 2.03 -5.66
C MET A 320 24.70 2.99 -5.05
N ALA A 321 25.50 3.68 -5.86
CA ALA A 321 26.44 4.70 -5.36
C ALA A 321 25.70 5.86 -4.69
N HIS A 322 24.61 6.34 -5.29
CA HIS A 322 23.77 7.37 -4.67
C HIS A 322 23.08 6.88 -3.38
N MET A 323 22.64 5.62 -3.34
CA MET A 323 22.10 5.01 -2.13
C MET A 323 23.16 4.91 -1.02
N ALA A 324 24.40 4.53 -1.37
CA ALA A 324 25.50 4.49 -0.42
C ALA A 324 25.80 5.87 0.16
N ASP A 325 25.95 6.90 -0.69
CA ASP A 325 26.14 8.29 -0.26
C ASP A 325 25.02 8.75 0.69
N LYS A 326 23.78 8.37 0.39
CA LYS A 326 22.61 8.81 1.16
C LYS A 326 22.43 8.08 2.48
N TYR A 327 22.63 6.76 2.51
CA TYR A 327 22.24 5.94 3.65
C TYR A 327 23.41 5.56 4.56
N LEU A 328 24.65 5.69 4.11
CA LEU A 328 25.83 5.66 4.99
C LEU A 328 26.10 7.01 5.68
N ASP A 329 25.29 8.04 5.39
CA ASP A 329 25.31 9.32 6.09
C ASP A 329 25.19 9.11 7.62
N PRO A 330 26.10 9.68 8.44
CA PRO A 330 26.02 9.61 9.90
C PRO A 330 24.70 10.09 10.51
N ALA A 331 23.91 10.90 9.80
CA ALA A 331 22.55 11.28 10.22
C ALA A 331 21.57 10.10 10.30
N CYS A 332 21.90 8.98 9.65
CA CYS A 332 21.14 7.72 9.76
C CYS A 332 21.71 6.79 10.85
N ALA A 333 22.84 7.11 11.48
CA ALA A 333 23.43 6.25 12.50
C ALA A 333 22.47 6.07 13.70
N PRO A 334 22.49 4.92 14.39
CA PRO A 334 21.64 4.66 15.55
C PRO A 334 21.67 5.78 16.61
N GLU A 335 22.84 6.36 16.87
CA GLU A 335 23.04 7.48 17.80
C GLU A 335 22.27 8.73 17.37
N ALA A 336 22.23 9.03 16.07
CA ALA A 336 21.60 10.23 15.54
C ALA A 336 20.07 10.18 15.56
N VAL A 337 19.49 8.96 15.60
CA VAL A 337 18.04 8.76 15.55
C VAL A 337 17.41 8.30 16.86
N ALA A 338 18.19 7.71 17.78
CA ALA A 338 17.69 7.03 18.97
C ALA A 338 16.73 7.88 19.80
N ASP A 339 17.14 9.10 20.16
CA ASP A 339 16.34 10.01 21.00
C ASP A 339 15.03 10.40 20.31
N ARG A 340 15.07 10.61 18.99
CA ARG A 340 13.89 11.05 18.21
C ARG A 340 12.88 9.93 18.06
N CYS A 341 13.33 8.71 17.77
CA CYS A 341 12.44 7.57 17.59
C CYS A 341 12.06 6.87 18.89
N GLY A 342 12.71 7.20 20.01
CA GLY A 342 12.44 6.61 21.32
C GLY A 342 13.01 5.19 21.49
N ILE A 343 13.92 4.76 20.61
CA ILE A 343 14.51 3.42 20.63
C ILE A 343 16.03 3.56 20.84
N PRO A 344 16.60 2.99 21.92
CA PRO A 344 18.04 3.10 22.17
C PRO A 344 18.88 2.57 21.02
N ALA A 345 20.00 3.24 20.74
CA ALA A 345 20.93 2.89 19.66
C ALA A 345 21.38 1.41 19.70
N GLY A 346 21.62 0.87 20.90
CA GLY A 346 21.93 -0.55 21.09
C GLY A 346 20.80 -1.49 20.65
N LYS A 347 19.53 -1.12 20.87
CA LYS A 347 18.36 -1.92 20.45
C LYS A 347 18.17 -1.85 18.93
N ILE A 348 18.45 -0.70 18.30
CA ILE A 348 18.46 -0.57 16.83
C ILE A 348 19.51 -1.51 16.22
N ARG A 349 20.74 -1.52 16.74
CA ARG A 349 21.79 -2.44 16.29
C ARG A 349 21.44 -3.90 16.52
N ALA A 350 20.85 -4.23 17.66
CA ALA A 350 20.41 -5.59 17.95
C ALA A 350 19.35 -6.06 16.94
N LEU A 351 18.37 -5.20 16.62
CA LEU A 351 17.38 -5.50 15.59
C LEU A 351 18.03 -5.68 14.21
N ALA A 352 18.92 -4.76 13.79
CA ALA A 352 19.62 -4.88 12.52
C ALA A 352 20.47 -6.16 12.43
N SER A 353 21.15 -6.52 13.53
CA SER A 353 21.94 -7.75 13.63
C SER A 353 21.05 -8.99 13.54
N GLU A 354 19.89 -8.99 14.19
CA GLU A 354 18.93 -10.09 14.09
C GLU A 354 18.39 -10.23 12.66
N ILE A 355 17.96 -9.12 12.04
CA ILE A 355 17.51 -9.11 10.63
C ILE A 355 18.60 -9.67 9.72
N ALA A 356 19.84 -9.21 9.87
CA ALA A 356 20.97 -9.68 9.08
C ALA A 356 21.21 -11.18 9.27
N ARG A 357 21.21 -11.65 10.52
CA ARG A 357 21.41 -13.06 10.85
C ARG A 357 20.34 -13.95 10.21
N VAL A 358 19.07 -13.61 10.38
CA VAL A 358 17.96 -14.40 9.82
C VAL A 358 17.94 -14.33 8.28
N ALA A 359 18.21 -13.17 7.68
CA ALA A 359 18.22 -13.04 6.22
C ALA A 359 19.38 -13.81 5.57
N PHE A 360 20.59 -13.73 6.12
CA PHE A 360 21.81 -14.19 5.45
C PHE A 360 22.41 -15.47 6.03
N ASP A 361 22.41 -15.64 7.35
CA ASP A 361 23.01 -16.81 8.01
C ASP A 361 22.02 -17.98 8.14
N GLU A 362 20.72 -17.67 8.15
CA GLU A 362 19.61 -18.66 8.15
C GLU A 362 18.87 -18.69 6.80
N ALA A 363 19.54 -18.28 5.72
CA ALA A 363 18.97 -18.32 4.37
C ALA A 363 18.48 -19.74 4.02
N ILE A 364 17.38 -19.81 3.28
CA ILE A 364 16.79 -21.08 2.85
C ILE A 364 17.01 -21.27 1.35
N THR A 365 16.98 -22.52 0.90
CA THR A 365 17.04 -22.85 -0.52
C THR A 365 15.86 -23.76 -0.85
N LEU A 366 15.14 -23.44 -1.92
CA LEU A 366 14.17 -24.35 -2.52
C LEU A 366 14.75 -24.93 -3.80
N ASP A 367 14.72 -26.26 -3.92
CA ASP A 367 15.13 -26.99 -5.12
C ASP A 367 14.05 -26.89 -6.22
N GLN A 368 13.80 -25.65 -6.64
CA GLN A 368 12.80 -25.29 -7.63
C GLN A 368 13.50 -24.55 -8.77
N PRO A 369 13.74 -25.20 -9.92
CA PRO A 369 14.36 -24.54 -11.06
C PRO A 369 13.42 -23.48 -11.63
N TRP A 370 13.99 -22.38 -12.10
CA TRP A 370 13.26 -21.27 -12.69
C TRP A 370 14.11 -20.50 -13.71
N THR A 371 13.44 -19.69 -14.53
CA THR A 371 14.08 -18.82 -15.51
C THR A 371 13.71 -17.38 -15.19
N ASP A 372 14.70 -16.50 -15.10
CA ASP A 372 14.46 -15.09 -14.82
C ASP A 372 14.07 -14.27 -16.06
N PHE A 373 13.80 -12.98 -15.87
CA PHE A 373 13.35 -12.08 -16.92
C PHE A 373 14.39 -11.85 -18.04
N ARG A 374 15.67 -12.19 -17.83
CA ARG A 374 16.74 -12.12 -18.83
C ARG A 374 16.99 -13.47 -19.50
N GLY A 375 16.20 -14.49 -19.18
CA GLY A 375 16.32 -15.84 -19.73
C GLY A 375 17.37 -16.70 -19.04
N GLU A 376 17.95 -16.26 -17.91
CA GLU A 376 18.92 -17.08 -17.18
C GLU A 376 18.20 -18.18 -16.40
N ARG A 377 18.67 -19.43 -16.57
CA ARG A 377 18.17 -20.57 -15.82
C ARG A 377 18.90 -20.69 -14.49
N HIS A 378 18.13 -20.86 -13.42
CA HIS A 378 18.57 -21.09 -12.06
C HIS A 378 18.06 -22.46 -11.62
N GLU A 379 18.90 -23.28 -11.00
CA GLU A 379 18.50 -24.62 -10.55
C GLU A 379 17.75 -24.60 -9.22
N SER A 380 17.89 -23.53 -8.44
CA SER A 380 17.25 -23.36 -7.13
C SER A 380 16.88 -21.91 -6.87
N MET A 381 16.06 -21.69 -5.83
CA MET A 381 15.67 -20.36 -5.34
C MET A 381 16.27 -20.12 -3.96
N THR A 382 17.06 -19.07 -3.83
CA THR A 382 17.52 -18.57 -2.53
C THR A 382 16.42 -17.75 -1.87
N GLY A 383 16.07 -18.10 -0.64
CA GLY A 383 15.12 -17.38 0.20
C GLY A 383 15.81 -16.63 1.33
N ARG A 384 15.30 -15.44 1.61
CA ARG A 384 15.69 -14.57 2.73
C ARG A 384 14.51 -14.56 3.69
N PRO A 385 14.49 -15.38 4.76
CA PRO A 385 13.27 -15.66 5.51
C PRO A 385 12.88 -14.56 6.52
N VAL A 386 13.08 -13.30 6.14
CA VAL A 386 12.60 -12.11 6.86
C VAL A 386 11.45 -11.51 6.05
N SER A 387 10.30 -11.33 6.70
CA SER A 387 9.16 -10.68 6.07
C SER A 387 8.69 -9.49 6.90
N PHE A 388 8.14 -8.50 6.22
CA PHE A 388 7.62 -7.29 6.83
C PHE A 388 6.13 -7.17 6.55
N HIS A 389 5.40 -6.52 7.44
CA HIS A 389 4.06 -6.03 7.15
C HIS A 389 3.84 -4.69 7.81
N ALA A 390 3.12 -3.79 7.14
CA ALA A 390 2.98 -2.41 7.56
C ALA A 390 1.70 -1.80 7.01
N MET A 391 1.13 -0.88 7.78
CA MET A 391 -0.18 -0.30 7.53
C MET A 391 -0.27 1.15 8.00
N ARG A 392 -1.49 1.63 8.27
CA ARG A 392 -1.84 3.00 8.62
C ARG A 392 -0.97 3.66 9.68
N GLY A 393 -0.44 2.91 10.65
CA GLY A 393 0.41 3.47 11.70
C GLY A 393 1.70 4.09 11.18
N ILE A 394 2.18 3.71 9.99
CA ILE A 394 3.32 4.40 9.34
C ILE A 394 2.88 5.26 8.14
N SER A 395 1.74 4.93 7.51
CA SER A 395 1.34 5.56 6.25
C SER A 395 0.41 6.75 6.42
N ALA A 396 -0.31 6.86 7.53
CA ALA A 396 -1.26 7.95 7.82
C ALA A 396 -0.58 9.15 8.50
N HIS A 397 0.66 9.44 8.11
CA HIS A 397 1.43 10.61 8.50
C HIS A 397 1.77 11.45 7.27
N ALA A 398 2.10 12.74 7.46
CA ALA A 398 2.49 13.62 6.36
C ALA A 398 3.71 13.11 5.56
N ASN A 399 4.63 12.39 6.22
CA ASN A 399 5.78 11.73 5.61
C ASN A 399 5.52 10.25 5.22
N GLY A 400 4.30 9.76 5.38
CA GLY A 400 3.99 8.33 5.33
C GLY A 400 4.34 7.65 4.00
N PHE A 401 4.25 8.38 2.87
CA PHE A 401 4.72 7.87 1.57
C PHE A 401 6.22 7.54 1.59
N GLN A 402 7.05 8.44 2.11
CA GLN A 402 8.51 8.22 2.16
C GLN A 402 8.88 7.16 3.21
N THR A 403 8.16 7.11 4.34
CA THR A 403 8.34 6.05 5.34
C THR A 403 8.02 4.67 4.77
N ALA A 404 6.93 4.53 4.03
CA ALA A 404 6.59 3.29 3.33
C ALA A 404 7.63 2.94 2.26
N ARG A 405 8.11 3.91 1.48
CA ARG A 405 9.20 3.69 0.51
C ARG A 405 10.48 3.20 1.19
N ALA A 406 10.87 3.79 2.33
CA ALA A 406 12.03 3.35 3.09
C ALA A 406 11.88 1.88 3.54
N LEU A 407 10.69 1.45 3.97
CA LEU A 407 10.43 0.05 4.32
C LEU A 407 10.59 -0.88 3.11
N HIS A 408 10.13 -0.47 1.93
CA HIS A 408 10.31 -1.25 0.71
C HIS A 408 11.78 -1.28 0.26
N VAL A 409 12.52 -0.19 0.41
CA VAL A 409 13.98 -0.16 0.18
C VAL A 409 14.70 -1.12 1.13
N LEU A 410 14.33 -1.16 2.42
CA LEU A 410 14.88 -2.14 3.36
C LEU A 410 14.64 -3.58 2.88
N GLN A 411 13.42 -3.89 2.44
CA GLN A 411 13.09 -5.23 1.91
C GLN A 411 13.92 -5.59 0.67
N ILE A 412 14.09 -4.63 -0.24
CA ILE A 412 14.88 -4.79 -1.46
C ILE A 412 16.36 -4.99 -1.15
N LEU A 413 16.94 -4.21 -0.23
CA LEU A 413 18.34 -4.35 0.21
C LEU A 413 18.61 -5.70 0.85
N LEU A 414 17.62 -6.29 1.52
CA LEU A 414 17.71 -7.63 2.09
C LEU A 414 17.48 -8.75 1.07
N GLY A 415 17.03 -8.45 -0.15
CA GLY A 415 16.63 -9.45 -1.13
C GLY A 415 15.39 -10.24 -0.72
N THR A 416 14.45 -9.61 0.01
CA THR A 416 13.29 -10.27 0.63
C THR A 416 11.97 -10.11 -0.14
N VAL A 417 12.01 -9.58 -1.37
CA VAL A 417 10.83 -9.41 -2.23
C VAL A 417 10.79 -10.52 -3.28
N GLU A 418 9.63 -11.17 -3.45
CA GLU A 418 9.42 -12.29 -4.38
C GLU A 418 10.36 -13.49 -4.16
N VAL A 419 10.77 -13.72 -2.91
CA VAL A 419 11.61 -14.87 -2.52
C VAL A 419 10.93 -15.74 -1.46
N PRO A 420 11.31 -17.02 -1.32
CA PRO A 420 10.86 -17.88 -0.23
C PRO A 420 11.12 -17.25 1.15
N GLY A 421 10.10 -17.26 2.01
CA GLY A 421 10.17 -16.72 3.37
C GLY A 421 10.13 -15.19 3.48
N GLY A 422 10.15 -14.48 2.35
CA GLY A 422 10.02 -13.03 2.26
C GLY A 422 8.59 -12.56 1.99
N PHE A 423 8.46 -11.39 1.39
CA PHE A 423 7.19 -10.84 0.90
C PHE A 423 6.87 -11.35 -0.51
N ARG A 424 5.62 -11.75 -0.76
CA ARG A 424 5.18 -12.29 -2.06
C ARG A 424 3.96 -11.57 -2.61
N PHE A 425 4.02 -11.19 -3.88
CA PHE A 425 2.91 -10.66 -4.64
C PHE A 425 1.90 -11.74 -5.01
N LYS A 426 0.66 -11.29 -5.22
CA LYS A 426 -0.43 -12.06 -5.81
C LYS A 426 -0.63 -11.56 -7.24
N PRO A 427 -0.91 -12.45 -8.20
CA PRO A 427 -1.29 -12.04 -9.54
C PRO A 427 -2.43 -11.02 -9.51
N PRO A 428 -2.39 -9.96 -10.34
CA PRO A 428 -1.51 -9.78 -11.50
C PRO A 428 -0.26 -8.92 -11.22
N TYR A 429 0.20 -8.80 -9.97
CA TYR A 429 1.39 -8.05 -9.60
C TYR A 429 2.63 -8.96 -9.54
N PRO A 430 3.85 -8.42 -9.71
CA PRO A 430 4.19 -7.00 -9.84
C PRO A 430 3.85 -6.37 -11.21
N LYS A 431 3.63 -5.05 -11.22
CA LYS A 431 3.41 -4.19 -12.39
C LYS A 431 4.23 -2.91 -12.27
N PRO A 432 4.80 -2.41 -13.37
CA PRO A 432 5.51 -1.14 -13.35
C PRO A 432 4.54 0.03 -13.14
N PRO A 433 4.97 1.17 -12.56
CA PRO A 433 4.15 2.38 -12.42
C PRO A 433 3.47 2.82 -13.71
N GLU A 434 4.13 2.65 -14.85
CA GLU A 434 3.65 2.99 -16.19
C GLU A 434 2.42 2.17 -16.63
N ALA A 435 2.15 1.03 -15.97
CA ALA A 435 0.94 0.24 -16.20
C ALA A 435 -0.29 0.81 -15.46
N HIS A 436 -0.12 1.84 -14.63
CA HIS A 436 -1.18 2.50 -13.88
C HIS A 436 -1.65 3.80 -14.56
N PRO A 437 -2.92 4.21 -14.35
CA PRO A 437 -3.43 5.44 -14.95
C PRO A 437 -2.70 6.68 -14.41
N LYS A 438 -2.59 7.70 -15.27
CA LYS A 438 -2.12 9.05 -14.93
C LYS A 438 -3.30 9.93 -14.50
N PRO A 439 -3.07 10.96 -13.66
CA PRO A 439 -4.13 11.89 -13.28
C PRO A 439 -4.52 12.81 -14.45
N HIS A 440 -5.79 13.18 -14.51
CA HIS A 440 -6.37 14.06 -15.52
C HIS A 440 -7.18 15.17 -14.86
N CYS A 441 -7.07 16.39 -15.38
CA CYS A 441 -7.74 17.56 -14.82
C CYS A 441 -8.33 18.53 -15.85
N LYS A 442 -8.26 18.23 -17.15
CA LYS A 442 -8.76 19.14 -18.20
C LYS A 442 -10.27 19.00 -18.31
N THR A 443 -10.99 20.08 -18.02
CA THR A 443 -12.45 20.11 -18.05
C THR A 443 -12.98 20.83 -19.28
N GLN A 444 -14.18 20.43 -19.70
CA GLN A 444 -14.94 21.10 -20.76
C GLN A 444 -16.42 20.99 -20.43
N ALA A 445 -17.16 22.10 -20.59
CA ALA A 445 -18.60 22.14 -20.40
C ALA A 445 -19.32 21.04 -21.19
N GLN A 446 -20.28 20.38 -20.53
CA GLN A 446 -21.09 19.27 -21.06
C GLN A 446 -20.34 17.99 -21.43
N CYS A 447 -19.01 17.96 -21.35
CA CYS A 447 -18.17 16.81 -21.67
C CYS A 447 -17.77 16.02 -20.42
N ALA A 448 -17.44 14.74 -20.61
CA ALA A 448 -16.74 13.96 -19.60
C ALA A 448 -15.30 14.47 -19.42
N LEU A 449 -14.70 14.16 -18.28
CA LEU A 449 -13.29 14.41 -18.02
C LEU A 449 -12.45 13.62 -19.01
N ASN A 450 -11.31 14.17 -19.41
CA ASN A 450 -10.41 13.59 -20.41
C ASN A 450 -9.66 12.32 -19.96
N GLY A 451 -10.00 11.75 -18.80
CA GLY A 451 -9.42 10.52 -18.26
C GLY A 451 -9.66 10.37 -16.75
N PRO A 452 -9.00 9.43 -16.08
CA PRO A 452 -9.09 9.25 -14.64
C PRO A 452 -8.56 10.46 -13.85
N HIS A 453 -9.34 10.96 -12.89
CA HIS A 453 -8.93 12.07 -12.02
C HIS A 453 -7.73 11.75 -11.12
N LEU A 454 -7.61 10.48 -10.72
CA LEU A 454 -6.61 9.96 -9.80
C LEU A 454 -5.63 9.10 -10.60
N GLY A 455 -4.38 9.05 -10.17
CA GLY A 455 -3.36 8.32 -10.91
C GLY A 455 -1.97 8.50 -10.35
N PHE A 456 -0.99 7.97 -11.07
CA PHE A 456 0.42 7.96 -10.70
C PHE A 456 1.13 8.95 -11.62
N VAL A 457 1.78 9.95 -11.03
CA VAL A 457 2.61 10.94 -11.74
C VAL A 457 3.93 10.29 -12.10
N HIS A 458 4.34 10.40 -13.37
CA HIS A 458 5.61 9.88 -13.87
C HIS A 458 6.59 11.02 -14.24
N GLY A 459 6.07 12.23 -14.47
CA GLY A 459 6.87 13.42 -14.74
C GLY A 459 6.07 14.71 -14.57
N PRO A 460 6.72 15.88 -14.70
CA PRO A 460 6.08 17.20 -14.58
C PRO A 460 4.87 17.40 -15.50
N GLU A 461 4.83 16.71 -16.63
CA GLU A 461 3.72 16.75 -17.60
C GLU A 461 2.42 16.15 -17.06
N ASP A 462 2.50 15.31 -16.02
CA ASP A 462 1.32 14.71 -15.36
C ASP A 462 0.79 15.59 -14.21
N LEU A 463 1.37 16.76 -13.96
CA LEU A 463 0.89 17.68 -12.92
C LEU A 463 -0.44 18.33 -13.35
N ALA A 464 -1.36 18.46 -12.39
CA ALA A 464 -2.67 19.08 -12.56
C ALA A 464 -2.58 20.60 -12.32
N LEU A 465 -1.93 21.30 -13.26
CA LEU A 465 -1.77 22.76 -13.26
C LEU A 465 -2.58 23.39 -14.39
N LYS A 466 -3.01 24.64 -14.18
CA LYS A 466 -3.51 25.51 -15.26
C LYS A 466 -2.33 26.13 -16.01
N ASP A 467 -2.63 26.79 -17.13
CA ASP A 467 -1.63 27.45 -17.97
C ASP A 467 -0.83 28.55 -17.22
N ASP A 468 -1.43 29.15 -16.18
CA ASP A 468 -0.78 30.13 -15.30
C ASP A 468 0.05 29.51 -14.16
N GLY A 469 0.16 28.17 -14.13
CA GLY A 469 0.87 27.41 -13.11
C GLY A 469 0.10 27.23 -11.79
N THR A 470 -1.13 27.75 -11.67
CA THR A 470 -1.96 27.54 -10.48
C THR A 470 -2.59 26.15 -10.45
N PRO A 471 -2.99 25.62 -9.28
CA PRO A 471 -3.62 24.31 -9.19
C PRO A 471 -4.93 24.22 -10.02
N ALA A 472 -5.05 23.16 -10.82
CA ALA A 472 -6.29 22.85 -11.55
C ALA A 472 -7.36 22.20 -10.67
N ARG A 473 -6.96 21.63 -9.54
CA ARG A 473 -7.84 20.95 -8.57
C ARG A 473 -7.98 21.75 -7.29
N ILE A 474 -9.16 21.71 -6.67
CA ILE A 474 -9.47 22.37 -5.40
C ILE A 474 -8.66 21.80 -4.24
N ASP A 475 -8.30 20.52 -4.30
CA ASP A 475 -7.49 19.85 -3.27
C ASP A 475 -5.99 20.08 -3.45
N LYS A 476 -5.56 20.80 -4.49
CA LYS A 476 -4.15 21.04 -4.86
C LYS A 476 -3.33 19.75 -5.08
N ALA A 477 -4.00 18.61 -5.32
CA ALA A 477 -3.31 17.38 -5.68
C ALA A 477 -2.64 17.52 -7.07
N PHE A 478 -1.55 16.79 -7.26
CA PHE A 478 -0.72 16.77 -8.46
C PHE A 478 -0.12 18.13 -8.81
N THR A 479 0.34 18.88 -7.80
CA THR A 479 1.03 20.17 -7.97
C THR A 479 2.51 20.03 -7.63
N TRP A 480 3.33 21.06 -7.86
CA TRP A 480 4.74 21.06 -7.40
C TRP A 480 4.89 20.89 -5.89
N GLU A 481 3.91 21.36 -5.11
CA GLU A 481 3.86 21.17 -3.66
C GLU A 481 3.47 19.72 -3.29
N ASN A 482 2.59 19.10 -4.07
CA ASN A 482 2.04 17.78 -3.79
C ASN A 482 2.05 16.84 -5.01
N PRO A 483 3.21 16.54 -5.61
CA PRO A 483 3.27 15.88 -6.92
C PRO A 483 2.82 14.41 -6.84
N MET A 484 3.11 13.74 -5.73
CA MET A 484 2.87 12.30 -5.54
C MET A 484 1.56 12.00 -4.80
N SER A 485 0.52 12.79 -5.03
CA SER A 485 -0.79 12.67 -4.35
C SER A 485 -1.75 11.76 -5.10
N ALA A 486 -1.35 10.48 -5.28
CA ALA A 486 -1.98 9.52 -6.18
C ALA A 486 -3.50 9.31 -6.00
N HIS A 487 -4.04 9.70 -4.84
CA HIS A 487 -5.45 9.54 -4.50
C HIS A 487 -6.11 10.87 -4.05
N GLY A 488 -5.54 12.01 -4.41
CA GLY A 488 -6.03 13.33 -4.03
C GLY A 488 -5.77 13.70 -2.56
N LEU A 489 -6.15 14.91 -2.17
CA LEU A 489 -5.88 15.48 -0.84
C LEU A 489 -7.17 15.98 -0.18
N MET A 490 -8.05 15.06 0.20
CA MET A 490 -9.38 15.40 0.71
C MET A 490 -9.40 16.35 1.93
N HIS A 491 -8.32 16.43 2.74
CA HIS A 491 -8.24 17.40 3.85
C HIS A 491 -8.12 18.84 3.40
N MET A 492 -7.57 19.08 2.20
CA MET A 492 -7.34 20.42 1.67
C MET A 492 -8.62 21.02 1.09
N VAL A 493 -9.66 20.23 0.86
CA VAL A 493 -10.88 20.66 0.16
C VAL A 493 -11.62 21.73 0.94
N ILE A 494 -11.87 21.51 2.24
CA ILE A 494 -12.69 22.43 3.05
C ILE A 494 -12.00 23.79 3.20
N SER A 495 -10.67 23.82 3.35
CA SER A 495 -9.92 25.07 3.47
C SER A 495 -9.82 25.85 2.16
N ASN A 496 -10.04 25.20 1.02
CA ASN A 496 -9.91 25.79 -0.32
C ASN A 496 -11.26 26.03 -1.02
N ALA A 497 -12.38 25.63 -0.40
CA ALA A 497 -13.75 25.81 -0.89
C ALA A 497 -14.39 27.04 -0.24
#